data_AF-A0A7C5AGS7-F1
#
_entry.id   AF-A0A7C5AGS7-F1
#
_cell.length_a   1.000
_cell.length_b   1.000
_cell.length_c   1.000
_cell.angle_alpha   90.00
_cell.angle_beta   90.00
_cell.angle_gamma   90.00
#
_symmetry.space_group_name_H-M   'P 1'
#
loop_
_entity.id
_entity.type
_entity.pdbx_description
1 polymer ?
#
loop_
_entity_poly.entity_id
_entity_poly.type
_entity_poly.pdbx_seq_one_letter_code
_entity_poly.pdbx_strand_id
1 'polypeptide(L)'
;MRIRLAVIPPGDLAGVMKVTADLRIAVNSGDMDGVAAATEALMAVTARVRSVDISEEEWRRLMMDIRSSNPTFESDYVVPGQLFARFFPEATAGAMVLQFPFVERGADDV
;
A
#
# COMPACT_ATOMS: atom_id res chain seq x y z
N MET A 1 7.40 3.70 -11.50
CA MET A 1 6.35 3.30 -10.54
C MET A 1 6.93 3.36 -9.14
N ARG A 2 6.15 3.82 -8.16
CA ARG A 2 6.55 3.83 -6.74
C ARG A 2 5.55 3.05 -5.92
N ILE A 3 5.97 2.60 -4.76
CA ILE A 3 5.09 1.95 -3.80
C ILE A 3 4.90 2.90 -2.63
N ARG A 4 3.65 3.28 -2.36
CA ARG A 4 3.31 4.01 -1.15
C ARG A 4 3.08 3.01 -0.03
N LEU A 5 3.73 3.24 1.10
CA LEU A 5 3.50 2.54 2.35
C LEU A 5 2.85 3.53 3.32
N ALA A 6 1.75 3.15 3.98
CA ALA A 6 1.05 4.04 4.90
C ALA A 6 0.52 3.30 6.13
N VAL A 7 0.75 3.85 7.31
CA VAL A 7 0.19 3.30 8.56
C VAL A 7 -1.28 3.70 8.64
N ILE A 8 -2.17 2.71 8.68
CA ILE A 8 -3.62 2.92 8.67
C ILE A 8 -4.14 3.02 10.11
N PRO A 9 -4.79 4.14 10.47
CA PRO A 9 -5.51 4.25 11.73
C PRO A 9 -6.62 3.20 11.82
N PRO A 10 -6.90 2.62 13.01
CA PRO A 10 -7.92 1.60 13.16
C PRO A 10 -9.32 2.06 12.73
N GLY A 11 -9.63 3.36 12.86
CA GLY A 11 -10.90 3.94 12.40
C GLY A 11 -11.07 3.96 10.87
N ASP A 12 -9.97 3.99 10.12
CA ASP A 12 -9.99 4.06 8.65
C ASP A 12 -9.84 2.67 8.01
N LEU A 13 -9.47 1.66 8.80
CA LEU A 13 -9.14 0.32 8.31
C LEU A 13 -10.27 -0.32 7.50
N ALA A 14 -11.51 -0.24 7.97
CA ALA A 14 -12.66 -0.80 7.24
C ALA A 14 -12.88 -0.13 5.87
N GLY A 15 -12.68 1.20 5.80
CA GLY A 15 -12.77 1.95 4.56
C GLY A 15 -11.65 1.58 3.59
N VAL A 16 -10.41 1.50 4.09
CA VAL A 16 -9.25 1.06 3.30
C VAL A 16 -9.44 -0.35 2.75
N MET A 17 -9.90 -1.29 3.59
CA MET A 17 -10.14 -2.67 3.15
C MET A 17 -11.17 -2.73 2.02
N LYS A 18 -12.24 -1.94 2.09
CA LYS A 18 -13.22 -1.84 1.01
C LYS A 18 -12.58 -1.33 -0.29
N VAL A 19 -11.86 -0.22 -0.23
CA VAL A 19 -11.21 0.34 -1.43
C VAL A 19 -10.17 -0.61 -2.02
N THR A 20 -9.42 -1.35 -1.19
CA THR A 20 -8.47 -2.36 -1.70
C THR A 20 -9.16 -3.56 -2.33
N ALA A 21 -10.36 -3.92 -1.87
CA ALA A 21 -11.17 -4.96 -2.52
C ALA A 21 -11.69 -4.48 -3.88
N ASP A 22 -12.17 -3.23 -3.97
CA ASP A 22 -12.60 -2.61 -5.22
C ASP A 22 -11.42 -2.54 -6.22
N LEU A 23 -10.23 -2.13 -5.74
CA LEU A 23 -9.00 -2.13 -6.54
C LEU A 23 -8.68 -3.52 -7.08
N ARG A 24 -8.75 -4.55 -6.25
CA ARG A 24 -8.49 -5.93 -6.65
C ARG A 24 -9.47 -6.40 -7.73
N ILE A 25 -10.76 -6.08 -7.57
CA ILE A 25 -11.78 -6.42 -8.56
C ILE A 25 -11.45 -5.76 -9.90
N ALA A 26 -11.15 -4.45 -9.89
CA ALA A 26 -10.83 -3.70 -11.09
C ALA A 26 -9.57 -4.23 -11.80
N VAL A 27 -8.51 -4.55 -11.06
CA VAL A 27 -7.30 -5.19 -11.62
C VAL A 27 -7.65 -6.53 -12.27
N ASN A 28 -8.43 -7.37 -11.59
CA ASN A 28 -8.79 -8.70 -12.09
C ASN A 28 -9.70 -8.66 -13.33
N SER A 29 -10.53 -7.62 -13.47
CA SER A 29 -11.40 -7.42 -14.64
C SER A 29 -10.73 -6.64 -15.76
N GLY A 30 -9.51 -6.11 -15.56
CA GLY A 30 -8.85 -5.21 -16.50
C GLY A 30 -9.53 -3.83 -16.62
N ASP A 31 -10.31 -3.43 -15.61
CA ASP A 31 -10.98 -2.12 -15.56
C ASP A 31 -9.97 -1.04 -15.13
N MET A 32 -9.33 -0.41 -16.11
CA MET A 32 -8.31 0.61 -15.86
C MET A 32 -8.87 1.89 -15.22
N ASP A 33 -10.13 2.23 -15.49
CA ASP A 33 -10.79 3.38 -14.86
C ASP A 33 -11.07 3.10 -13.38
N GLY A 34 -11.55 1.89 -13.08
CA GLY A 34 -11.71 1.40 -11.71
C GLY A 34 -10.39 1.35 -10.93
N VAL A 35 -9.30 0.91 -11.57
CA VAL A 35 -7.96 0.93 -10.98
C VAL A 35 -7.52 2.36 -10.66
N ALA A 36 -7.70 3.30 -11.59
CA ALA A 36 -7.35 4.70 -11.38
C ALA A 36 -8.17 5.32 -10.23
N ALA A 37 -9.49 5.12 -10.22
CA ALA A 37 -10.38 5.66 -9.19
C ALA A 37 -10.04 5.10 -7.80
N ALA A 38 -9.81 3.79 -7.68
CA ALA A 38 -9.44 3.19 -6.41
C ALA A 38 -8.05 3.65 -5.94
N THR A 39 -7.09 3.79 -6.85
CA THR A 39 -5.76 4.33 -6.53
C THR A 39 -5.84 5.77 -6.04
N GLU A 40 -6.63 6.63 -6.69
CA GLU A 40 -6.84 8.02 -6.25
C GLU A 40 -7.52 8.08 -4.86
N ALA A 41 -8.49 7.20 -4.59
CA ALA A 41 -9.11 7.09 -3.27
C ALA A 41 -8.11 6.68 -2.17
N LEU A 42 -7.25 5.69 -2.44
CA LEU A 42 -6.18 5.30 -1.51
C LEU A 42 -5.15 6.42 -1.31
N MET A 43 -4.82 7.18 -2.36
CA MET A 43 -3.96 8.35 -2.26
C MET A 43 -4.56 9.42 -1.35
N ALA A 44 -5.86 9.70 -1.46
CA ALA A 44 -6.55 10.67 -0.62
C ALA A 44 -6.57 10.26 0.86
N VAL A 45 -6.82 8.97 1.14
CA VAL A 45 -6.76 8.43 2.51
C VAL A 45 -5.36 8.54 3.08
N THR A 46 -4.35 8.15 2.28
CA THR A 46 -2.96 8.13 2.76
C THR A 46 -2.29 9.49 2.86
N ALA A 47 -2.81 10.52 2.18
CA ALA A 47 -2.30 11.89 2.29
C ALA A 47 -2.42 12.49 3.70
N ARG A 48 -3.29 11.92 4.56
CA ARG A 48 -3.56 12.40 5.92
C ARG A 48 -2.89 11.56 7.01
N VAL A 49 -2.19 10.50 6.64
CA VAL A 49 -1.59 9.56 7.58
C VAL A 49 -0.08 9.50 7.38
N ARG A 50 0.63 8.84 8.30
CA ARG A 50 2.06 8.63 8.15
C ARG A 50 2.32 7.68 6.99
N SER A 51 2.92 8.19 5.92
CA SER A 51 3.28 7.41 4.74
C SER A 51 4.73 7.65 4.30
N VAL A 52 5.29 6.69 3.56
CA VAL A 52 6.57 6.80 2.86
C VAL A 52 6.44 6.21 1.47
N ASP A 53 7.08 6.84 0.49
CA ASP A 53 7.10 6.36 -0.89
C ASP A 53 8.46 5.75 -1.20
N ILE A 54 8.48 4.47 -1.52
CA ILE A 54 9.71 3.73 -1.84
C ILE A 54 9.74 3.37 -3.33
N SER A 55 10.95 3.14 -3.85
CA SER A 55 11.10 2.61 -5.21
C SER A 55 10.59 1.17 -5.29
N GLU A 56 10.22 0.75 -6.50
CA GLU A 56 9.84 -0.64 -6.75
C GLU A 56 10.97 -1.63 -6.44
N GLU A 57 12.23 -1.24 -6.66
CA GLU A 57 13.40 -2.05 -6.33
C GLU A 57 13.57 -2.25 -4.82
N GLU A 58 13.42 -1.18 -4.03
CA GLU A 58 13.44 -1.27 -2.56
C GLU A 58 12.31 -2.13 -2.03
N TRP A 59 11.12 -2.02 -2.64
CA TRP A 59 9.98 -2.88 -2.31
C TRP A 59 10.26 -4.34 -2.63
N ARG A 60 10.81 -4.65 -3.81
CA ARG A 60 11.17 -6.02 -4.18
C ARG A 60 12.18 -6.63 -3.20
N ARG A 61 13.22 -5.87 -2.81
CA ARG A 61 14.18 -6.32 -1.78
C ARG A 61 13.51 -6.56 -0.43
N LEU A 62 12.61 -5.66 -0.01
CA LEU A 62 11.82 -5.85 1.22
C LEU A 62 11.05 -7.17 1.21
N MET A 63 10.32 -7.43 0.12
CA MET A 63 9.49 -8.62 0.00
C MET A 63 10.32 -9.90 0.01
N MET A 64 11.53 -9.87 -0.58
CA MET A 64 12.47 -10.99 -0.51
C MET A 64 12.94 -11.25 0.93
N ASP A 65 13.31 -10.21 1.66
CA ASP A 65 13.75 -10.32 3.06
C ASP A 65 12.64 -10.89 3.96
N ILE A 66 11.40 -10.39 3.80
CA ILE A 66 10.23 -10.87 4.54
C ILE A 66 9.97 -12.35 4.22
N ARG A 67 9.95 -12.72 2.94
CA ARG A 67 9.69 -14.12 2.53
C ARG A 67 10.79 -15.08 2.94
N SER A 68 12.04 -14.61 3.02
CA SER A 68 13.16 -15.41 3.55
C SER A 68 12.93 -15.80 5.02
N SER A 69 12.36 -14.88 5.81
CA SER A 69 12.06 -15.11 7.24
C SER A 69 10.69 -15.75 7.49
N ASN A 70 9.75 -15.60 6.54
CA ASN A 70 8.42 -16.18 6.58
C ASN A 70 8.02 -16.66 5.17
N PRO A 71 8.35 -17.91 4.79
CA PRO A 71 8.11 -18.42 3.44
C PRO A 71 6.63 -18.57 3.10
N THR A 72 5.75 -18.60 4.11
CA THR A 72 4.29 -18.63 3.93
C THR A 72 3.66 -17.25 3.76
N PHE A 73 4.45 -16.17 3.80
CA PHE A 73 3.93 -14.82 3.65
C PHE A 73 3.50 -14.53 2.21
N GLU A 74 2.20 -14.27 2.06
CA GLU A 74 1.62 -13.70 0.84
C GLU A 74 1.39 -12.21 1.03
N SER A 75 1.88 -11.42 0.07
CA SER A 75 1.73 -9.96 0.09
C SER A 75 0.33 -9.58 -0.37
N ASP A 76 -0.36 -8.78 0.43
CA ASP A 76 -1.63 -8.13 0.09
C ASP A 76 -1.47 -6.60 0.12
N TYR A 77 -2.48 -5.84 -0.29
CA TYR A 77 -2.53 -4.39 -0.14
C TYR A 77 -2.48 -3.97 1.33
N VAL A 78 -3.07 -4.74 2.25
CA VAL A 78 -3.08 -4.43 3.68
C VAL A 78 -2.37 -5.53 4.45
N VAL A 79 -1.30 -5.17 5.15
CA VAL A 79 -0.37 -6.12 5.79
C VAL A 79 0.01 -5.68 7.20
N PRO A 80 0.45 -6.60 8.08
CA PRO A 80 0.87 -6.23 9.44
C PRO A 80 2.03 -5.23 9.45
N GLY A 81 1.89 -4.15 10.22
CA GLY A 81 2.87 -3.07 10.29
C GLY A 81 4.25 -3.48 10.81
N GLN A 82 4.32 -4.56 11.59
CA GLN A 82 5.57 -5.15 12.08
C GLN A 82 6.55 -5.51 10.95
N LEU A 83 6.05 -5.84 9.76
CA LEU A 83 6.86 -6.18 8.59
C LEU A 83 7.59 -4.94 8.03
N PHE A 84 7.12 -3.75 8.38
CA PHE A 84 7.60 -2.46 7.89
C PHE A 84 8.22 -1.61 9.01
N ALA A 85 8.62 -2.23 10.12
CA ALA A 85 9.21 -1.55 11.29
C ALA A 85 10.41 -0.67 10.93
N ARG A 86 11.17 -1.00 9.88
CA ARG A 86 12.28 -0.16 9.38
C ARG A 86 11.85 1.20 8.83
N PHE A 87 10.60 1.32 8.37
CA PHE A 87 10.01 2.57 7.89
C PHE A 87 9.14 3.24 8.95
N PHE A 88 8.48 2.42 9.78
CA PHE A 88 7.59 2.85 10.85
C PHE A 88 8.02 2.21 12.17
N PRO A 89 9.10 2.71 12.81
CA PRO A 89 9.61 2.12 14.05
C PRO A 89 8.59 2.21 15.21
N GLU A 90 7.64 3.14 15.12
CA GLU A 90 6.56 3.32 16.08
C GLU A 90 5.27 2.55 15.71
N ALA A 91 5.24 1.86 14.56
CA ALA A 91 4.13 0.99 14.22
C ALA A 91 4.16 -0.23 15.15
N THR A 92 3.27 -0.22 16.13
CA THR A 92 3.17 -1.26 17.17
C THR A 92 2.60 -2.57 16.63
N ALA A 93 2.73 -3.63 17.42
CA ALA A 93 1.97 -4.87 17.21
C ALA A 93 0.47 -4.55 17.17
N GLY A 94 -0.16 -4.77 16.00
CA GLY A 94 -1.57 -4.47 15.76
C GLY A 94 -1.83 -3.32 14.77
N ALA A 95 -0.80 -2.54 14.40
CA ALA A 95 -0.94 -1.58 13.30
C ALA A 95 -1.02 -2.32 11.95
N MET A 96 -1.84 -1.79 11.04
CA MET A 96 -1.90 -2.26 9.66
C MET A 96 -1.21 -1.24 8.75
N VAL A 97 -0.44 -1.73 7.79
CA VAL A 97 0.19 -0.92 6.75
C VAL A 97 -0.48 -1.23 5.43
N LEU A 98 -0.95 -0.17 4.78
CA LEU A 98 -1.38 -0.21 3.39
C LEU A 98 -0.15 -0.05 2.50
N GLN A 99 -0.04 -0.91 1.50
CA GLN A 99 0.93 -0.83 0.42
C GLN A 99 0.22 -0.88 -0.93
N PHE A 100 0.51 0.05 -1.83
CA PHE A 100 -0.01 -0.01 -3.19
C PHE A 100 0.93 0.67 -4.18
N PRO A 101 1.03 0.16 -5.42
CA PRO A 101 1.75 0.83 -6.47
C PRO A 101 0.98 2.08 -6.92
N PHE A 102 1.71 3.13 -7.21
CA PHE A 102 1.18 4.31 -7.88
C PHE A 102 2.20 4.85 -8.89
N VAL A 103 1.69 5.58 -9.86
CA VAL A 103 2.51 6.38 -10.78
C VAL A 103 2.49 7.80 -10.24
N GLU A 104 3.65 8.37 -9.93
CA GLU A 104 3.74 9.82 -9.76
C GLU A 104 3.29 10.44 -11.08
N ARG A 105 2.14 11.12 -11.09
CA ARG A 105 1.83 12.04 -12.18
C ARG A 105 2.92 13.12 -12.12
N GLY A 106 3.87 13.06 -13.06
CA GLY A 106 4.77 14.18 -13.29
C GLY A 106 3.92 15.43 -13.50
N ALA A 107 4.36 16.56 -12.94
CA ALA A 107 3.81 17.85 -13.29
C ALA A 107 4.17 18.17 -14.75
N ASP A 108 3.52 17.50 -15.70
CA ASP A 108 3.62 17.75 -17.13
C ASP A 108 2.29 17.34 -17.77
N ASP A 109 1.27 18.14 -17.51
CA ASP A 109 0.13 18.38 -18.42
C ASP A 109 -0.57 19.67 -17.97
N VAL A 110 0.06 20.81 -18.29
CA VAL A 110 -0.49 22.16 -18.62
C VAL A 110 0.63 23.20 -18.62
#